data_AF-A0A842VRS7-F1
#
_entry.id   AF-A0A842VRS7-F1
#
_cell.length_a   1.000
_cell.length_b   1.000
_cell.length_c   1.000
_cell.angle_alpha   90.00
_cell.angle_beta   90.00
_cell.angle_gamma   90.00
#
_symmetry.space_group_name_H-M   'P 1'
#
loop_
_entity.id
_entity.type
_entity.pdbx_description
1 polymer ?
#
loop_
_entity_poly.entity_id
_entity_poly.type
_entity_poly.pdbx_seq_one_letter_code
_entity_poly.pdbx_strand_id
1 'polypeptide(L)'
;PIPITMWDLELWAKNDVVKNFLPYLKVYKNPSGFIDAILAPLKFGQIDNNVEGSESNEKGDIDEKRCPLFNLEKKECLVYEYRPLSCRTYPLEYDGKTFQIVDLECPGVGEGPMSKAERIEMRDYSKDMHKELVRMRVSLPVLNQVIRADFFVELLKQQQEAMKNMDPEDLKKMDEIFKKK
;
A
#
# COMPACT_ATOMS: atom_id res chain seq x y z
N PRO A 1 6.78 6.89 -8.14
CA PRO A 1 5.90 6.29 -7.10
C PRO A 1 4.98 5.29 -7.79
N ILE A 2 4.71 4.14 -7.18
CA ILE A 2 3.92 3.08 -7.84
C ILE A 2 2.44 3.34 -7.52
N PRO A 3 1.57 3.62 -8.52
CA PRO A 3 0.15 3.86 -8.24
C PRO A 3 -0.53 2.56 -7.79
N ILE A 4 -1.40 2.70 -6.79
CA ILE A 4 -2.18 1.64 -6.18
C ILE A 4 -3.66 1.84 -6.47
N THR A 5 -4.34 0.74 -6.74
CA THR A 5 -5.75 0.67 -7.13
C THR A 5 -6.61 -0.03 -6.08
N MET A 6 -7.94 0.02 -6.24
CA MET A 6 -8.82 -0.80 -5.38
C MET A 6 -8.56 -2.28 -5.59
N TRP A 7 -8.28 -2.70 -6.84
CA TRP A 7 -7.89 -4.07 -7.13
C TRP A 7 -6.70 -4.54 -6.29
N ASP A 8 -5.66 -3.71 -6.13
CA ASP A 8 -4.49 -4.04 -5.32
C ASP A 8 -4.84 -4.21 -3.84
N LEU A 9 -5.63 -3.27 -3.30
CA LEU A 9 -6.07 -3.32 -1.90
C LEU A 9 -6.94 -4.56 -1.63
N GLU A 10 -7.84 -4.89 -2.56
CA GLU A 10 -8.68 -6.10 -2.48
C GLU A 10 -7.83 -7.37 -2.56
N LEU A 11 -6.85 -7.43 -3.47
CA LEU A 11 -5.94 -8.55 -3.59
C LEU A 11 -5.19 -8.78 -2.27
N TRP A 12 -4.63 -7.73 -1.69
CA TRP A 12 -3.86 -7.86 -0.45
C TRP A 12 -4.74 -8.20 0.75
N ALA A 13 -5.96 -7.64 0.82
CA ALA A 13 -6.91 -7.93 1.89
C ALA A 13 -7.37 -9.39 1.87
N LYS A 14 -7.70 -9.92 0.68
CA LYS A 14 -8.11 -11.32 0.52
C LYS A 14 -7.04 -12.32 0.92
N ASN A 15 -5.77 -11.92 0.88
CA ASN A 15 -4.62 -12.80 1.18
C ASN A 15 -3.93 -12.46 2.51
N ASP A 16 -4.53 -11.60 3.35
CA ASP A 16 -3.99 -11.18 4.66
C ASP A 16 -2.54 -10.65 4.62
N VAL A 17 -2.19 -9.92 3.55
CA VAL A 17 -0.85 -9.31 3.38
C VAL A 17 -0.87 -7.78 3.46
N VAL A 18 -2.02 -7.15 3.74
CA VAL A 18 -2.17 -5.68 3.80
C VAL A 18 -1.19 -5.05 4.80
N LYS A 19 -0.96 -5.70 5.95
CA LYS A 19 -0.06 -5.22 7.00
C LYS A 19 1.36 -4.96 6.49
N ASN A 20 1.80 -5.75 5.50
CA ASN A 20 3.14 -5.63 4.92
C ASN A 20 3.25 -4.35 4.06
N PHE A 21 2.17 -3.96 3.40
CA PHE A 21 2.14 -2.82 2.49
C PHE A 21 1.71 -1.51 3.15
N LEU A 22 0.94 -1.58 4.24
CA LEU A 22 0.35 -0.42 4.90
C LEU A 22 1.36 0.69 5.26
N PRO A 23 2.58 0.41 5.77
CA PRO A 23 3.56 1.46 6.09
C PRO A 23 4.06 2.26 4.87
N TYR A 24 3.88 1.72 3.67
CA TYR A 24 4.34 2.29 2.42
C TYR A 24 3.22 2.99 1.65
N LEU A 25 1.97 2.79 2.07
CA LEU A 25 0.80 3.40 1.43
C LEU A 25 0.71 4.88 1.77
N LYS A 26 0.64 5.71 0.73
CA LYS A 26 0.48 7.16 0.85
C LYS A 26 -0.53 7.66 -0.15
N VAL A 27 -1.17 8.77 0.21
CA VAL A 27 -1.97 9.55 -0.72
C VAL A 27 -1.06 10.59 -1.37
N TYR A 28 -1.12 10.68 -2.69
CA TYR A 28 -0.30 11.58 -3.50
C TYR A 28 -1.17 12.43 -4.42
N LYS A 29 -0.90 13.73 -4.46
CA LYS A 29 -1.53 14.63 -5.42
C LYS A 29 -0.66 14.67 -6.68
N ASN A 30 -1.20 14.19 -7.78
CA ASN A 30 -0.48 14.15 -9.04
C ASN A 30 -0.40 15.55 -9.71
N PRO A 31 0.48 15.74 -10.70
CA PRO A 31 0.63 17.03 -11.39
C PRO A 31 -0.65 17.54 -12.07
N SER A 32 -1.54 16.63 -12.47
CA SER A 32 -2.85 16.96 -13.03
C SER A 32 -3.88 17.40 -11.97
N GLY A 33 -3.51 17.36 -10.68
CA GLY A 33 -4.33 17.80 -9.56
C GLY A 33 -5.21 16.72 -8.93
N PHE A 34 -5.23 15.49 -9.47
CA PHE A 34 -5.97 14.38 -8.90
C PHE A 34 -5.25 13.78 -7.69
N ILE A 35 -6.02 13.09 -6.86
CA ILE A 35 -5.54 12.38 -5.68
C ILE A 35 -5.46 10.89 -6.03
N ASP A 36 -4.26 10.32 -5.97
CA ASP A 36 -4.00 8.90 -6.22
C ASP A 36 -3.45 8.25 -4.93
N ALA A 37 -3.74 6.97 -4.71
CA ALA A 37 -3.02 6.17 -3.73
C ALA A 37 -1.73 5.64 -4.37
N ILE A 38 -0.63 5.65 -3.61
CA ILE A 38 0.67 5.20 -4.08
C ILE A 38 1.35 4.32 -3.05
N LEU A 39 2.20 3.44 -3.55
CA LEU A 39 3.22 2.75 -2.78
C LEU A 39 4.51 3.56 -2.90
N ALA A 40 4.95 4.14 -1.78
CA ALA A 40 6.14 4.95 -1.68
C ALA A 40 7.21 4.23 -0.85
N PRO A 41 8.49 4.31 -1.24
CA PRO A 41 9.56 3.80 -0.38
C PRO A 41 9.55 4.53 0.96
N LEU A 42 9.90 3.83 2.03
CA LEU A 42 10.15 4.47 3.33
C LEU A 42 11.35 5.41 3.17
N LYS A 43 11.17 6.67 3.58
CA LYS A 43 12.28 7.62 3.63
C LYS A 43 13.14 7.26 4.84
N PHE A 44 14.45 7.19 4.65
CA PHE A 44 15.41 7.05 5.76
C PHE A 44 15.12 8.09 6.85
N GLY A 45 15.01 7.64 8.11
CA GLY A 45 14.88 8.52 9.28
C GLY A 45 13.46 8.91 9.71
N GLN A 46 12.38 8.48 9.03
CA GLN A 46 11.02 8.62 9.55
C GLN A 46 10.57 7.30 10.20
N ILE A 47 11.07 7.05 11.40
CA ILE A 47 10.45 6.13 12.34
C ILE A 47 9.45 6.97 13.13
N ASP A 48 8.16 6.71 12.96
CA ASP A 48 7.21 7.04 14.02
C ASP A 48 7.58 6.16 15.21
N ASN A 49 7.87 6.79 16.35
CA ASN A 49 8.32 6.17 17.61
C ASN A 49 7.23 5.31 18.29
N ASN A 50 6.45 4.53 17.53
CA ASN A 50 5.35 3.70 18.03
C ASN A 50 5.52 2.20 17.73
N VAL A 51 6.70 1.75 17.30
CA VAL A 51 7.05 0.33 17.29
C VAL A 51 8.22 0.13 18.24
N GLU A 52 7.92 0.08 19.53
CA GLU A 52 8.86 -0.37 20.56
C GLU A 52 8.96 -1.90 20.49
N GLY A 53 10.13 -2.40 20.08
CA GLY A 53 10.40 -3.83 20.16
C GLY A 53 11.47 -4.36 19.20
N SER A 54 12.67 -3.80 19.21
CA SER A 54 13.90 -4.58 18.98
C SER A 54 15.14 -3.73 19.28
N GLU A 55 15.58 -3.73 20.53
CA GLU A 55 16.96 -3.40 20.86
C GLU A 55 17.78 -4.69 20.90
N SER A 56 18.68 -4.86 19.93
CA SER A 56 20.01 -5.39 20.23
C SER A 56 20.98 -5.03 19.11
N ASN A 57 21.92 -4.16 19.49
CA ASN A 57 23.23 -3.90 18.90
C ASN A 57 23.86 -5.07 18.16
N GLU A 58 24.01 -4.95 16.84
CA GLU A 58 25.18 -5.40 16.10
C GLU A 58 25.50 -4.37 15.00
N LYS A 59 26.73 -3.83 15.04
CA LYS A 59 27.32 -3.10 13.91
C LYS A 59 27.68 -4.13 12.85
N GLY A 60 26.73 -4.43 11.97
CA GLY A 60 26.92 -5.23 10.77
C GLY A 60 25.74 -5.02 9.82
N ASP A 61 25.98 -4.35 8.70
CA ASP A 61 25.23 -4.42 7.43
C ASP A 61 23.70 -4.66 7.50
N ILE A 62 22.93 -3.69 8.01
CA ILE A 62 21.46 -3.60 7.76
C ILE A 62 21.12 -2.23 7.15
N ASP A 63 21.96 -1.79 6.20
CA ASP A 63 21.58 -0.86 5.12
C ASP A 63 20.63 -1.53 4.10
N GLU A 64 20.25 -2.79 4.34
CA GLU A 64 19.29 -3.58 3.57
C GLU A 64 17.83 -3.16 3.82
N LYS A 65 17.39 -2.21 3.01
CA LYS A 65 16.16 -2.34 2.18
C LYS A 65 14.93 -2.91 2.92
N ARG A 66 14.17 -2.03 3.57
CA ARG A 66 12.73 -2.27 3.82
C ARG A 66 11.97 -2.23 2.49
N CYS A 67 12.07 -3.30 1.69
CA CYS A 67 11.29 -3.47 0.46
C CYS A 67 9.82 -3.68 0.83
N PRO A 68 8.86 -2.93 0.23
CA PRO A 68 7.44 -3.11 0.52
C PRO A 68 6.92 -4.51 0.16
N LEU A 69 7.61 -5.20 -0.75
CA LEU A 69 7.26 -6.53 -1.23
C LEU A 69 8.07 -7.63 -0.52
N PHE A 70 8.81 -7.33 0.55
CA PHE A 70 9.49 -8.34 1.37
C PHE A 70 8.76 -8.51 2.71
N ASN A 71 8.31 -9.72 2.99
CA ASN A 71 7.69 -10.06 4.27
C ASN A 71 8.79 -10.37 5.29
N LEU A 72 8.92 -9.55 6.33
CA LEU A 72 9.94 -9.71 7.37
C LEU A 72 9.66 -10.89 8.32
N GLU A 73 8.38 -11.18 8.60
CA GLU A 73 7.98 -12.26 9.51
C GLU A 73 8.25 -13.63 8.88
N LYS A 74 7.85 -13.78 7.62
CA LYS A 74 8.01 -15.04 6.87
C LYS A 74 9.31 -15.12 6.06
N LYS A 75 10.05 -14.02 5.95
CA LYS A 75 11.28 -13.87 5.14
C LYS A 75 11.10 -14.28 3.68
N GLU A 76 9.98 -13.87 3.07
CA GLU A 76 9.60 -14.24 1.70
C GLU A 76 9.38 -13.01 0.79
N CYS A 77 9.62 -13.21 -0.51
CA CYS A 77 9.39 -12.20 -1.53
C CYS A 77 7.96 -12.29 -2.09
N LEU A 78 7.19 -11.22 -1.91
CA LEU A 78 5.78 -11.11 -2.29
C LEU A 78 5.58 -10.57 -3.72
N VAL A 79 6.66 -10.27 -4.45
CA VAL A 79 6.59 -9.62 -5.78
C VAL A 79 5.78 -10.44 -6.80
N TYR A 80 5.96 -11.76 -6.85
CA TYR A 80 5.34 -12.55 -7.91
C TYR A 80 3.83 -12.68 -7.75
N GLU A 81 3.37 -12.83 -6.50
CA GLU A 81 1.97 -13.04 -6.17
C GLU A 81 1.22 -11.72 -6.01
N TYR A 82 1.84 -10.73 -5.36
CA TYR A 82 1.16 -9.55 -4.84
C TYR A 82 1.66 -8.22 -5.41
N ARG A 83 2.49 -8.23 -6.47
CA ARG A 83 2.86 -6.97 -7.14
C ARG A 83 1.61 -6.22 -7.61
N PRO A 84 1.62 -4.88 -7.48
CA PRO A 84 0.52 -4.04 -7.94
C PRO A 84 0.19 -4.24 -9.42
N LEU A 85 -1.04 -3.93 -9.80
CA LEU A 85 -1.52 -3.96 -11.17
C LEU A 85 -0.65 -3.08 -12.09
N SER A 86 -0.23 -1.91 -11.63
CA SER A 86 0.71 -1.04 -12.34
C SER A 86 2.05 -1.70 -12.65
N CYS A 87 2.55 -2.54 -11.75
CA CYS A 87 3.78 -3.32 -11.97
C CYS A 87 3.56 -4.52 -12.91
N ARG A 88 2.31 -5.00 -13.09
CA ARG A 88 1.98 -6.07 -14.04
C ARG A 88 1.89 -5.56 -15.47
N THR A 89 1.55 -4.29 -15.64
CA THR A 89 1.36 -3.67 -16.95
C THR A 89 2.64 -3.03 -17.47
N TYR A 90 3.62 -2.74 -16.62
CA TYR A 90 4.87 -2.09 -17.03
C TYR A 90 5.63 -2.90 -18.10
N PRO A 91 6.13 -2.26 -19.18
CA PRO A 91 6.17 -0.82 -19.46
C PRO A 91 4.98 -0.30 -20.31
N LEU A 92 3.91 -1.09 -20.48
CA LEU A 92 2.75 -0.76 -21.29
C LEU A 92 1.68 0.01 -20.50
N GLU A 93 1.34 1.21 -20.96
CA GLU A 93 0.24 2.03 -20.43
C GLU A 93 -0.90 2.14 -21.45
N TYR A 94 -2.12 2.31 -20.95
CA TYR A 94 -3.31 2.60 -21.74
C TYR A 94 -3.99 3.88 -21.23
N ASP A 95 -4.15 4.87 -22.11
CA ASP A 95 -4.72 6.18 -21.74
C ASP A 95 -6.26 6.25 -21.85
N GLY A 96 -6.90 5.14 -22.23
CA GLY A 96 -8.33 5.07 -22.52
C GLY A 96 -8.65 5.00 -24.03
N LYS A 97 -7.68 5.33 -24.90
CA LYS A 97 -7.81 5.32 -26.36
C LYS A 97 -6.69 4.57 -27.05
N THR A 98 -5.44 4.82 -26.66
CA THR A 98 -4.23 4.28 -27.27
C THR A 98 -3.33 3.62 -26.21
N PHE A 99 -2.47 2.73 -26.70
CA PHE A 99 -1.42 2.12 -25.90
C PHE A 99 -0.11 2.85 -26.13
N GLN A 100 0.66 3.04 -25.06
CA GLN A 100 1.96 3.69 -25.11
C GLN A 100 2.97 2.92 -24.25
N ILE A 101 4.24 2.95 -24.67
CA ILE A 101 5.35 2.39 -23.90
C ILE A 101 5.97 3.54 -23.13
N VAL A 102 5.91 3.49 -21.80
CA VAL A 102 6.40 4.58 -20.94
C VAL A 102 7.90 4.52 -20.70
N ASP A 103 8.51 3.37 -20.94
CA ASP A 103 9.94 3.14 -20.80
C ASP A 103 10.45 2.26 -21.93
N LEU A 104 11.14 2.89 -22.88
CA LEU A 104 11.74 2.25 -24.05
C LEU A 104 13.07 1.57 -23.71
N GLU A 105 13.70 1.94 -22.59
CA GLU A 105 14.98 1.40 -22.13
C GLU A 105 14.79 0.20 -21.19
N CYS A 106 13.54 -0.14 -20.85
CA CYS A 106 13.23 -1.31 -20.05
C CYS A 106 13.64 -2.59 -20.79
N PRO A 107 14.61 -3.37 -20.27
CA PRO A 107 15.05 -4.61 -20.91
C PRO A 107 14.00 -5.72 -20.85
N GLY A 108 12.90 -5.54 -20.09
CA GLY A 108 11.92 -6.57 -19.79
C GLY A 108 12.41 -7.56 -18.72
N VAL A 109 11.49 -8.26 -18.07
CA VAL A 109 11.84 -9.34 -17.13
C VAL A 109 12.07 -10.61 -17.93
N GLY A 110 13.31 -11.11 -17.92
CA GLY A 110 13.73 -12.25 -18.74
C GLY A 110 14.03 -11.79 -20.17
N GLU A 111 15.30 -11.90 -20.58
CA GLU A 111 15.79 -11.46 -21.90
C GLU A 111 15.31 -12.36 -23.05
N GLY A 112 14.00 -12.54 -23.16
CA GLY A 112 13.35 -13.41 -24.13
C GLY A 112 12.09 -12.77 -24.73
N PRO A 113 11.70 -13.18 -25.96
CA PRO A 113 10.49 -12.68 -26.58
C PRO A 113 9.26 -13.13 -25.79
N MET A 114 8.43 -12.19 -25.34
CA MET A 114 7.13 -12.52 -24.74
C MET A 114 6.26 -13.33 -25.72
N SER A 115 5.60 -14.35 -25.19
CA SER A 115 4.59 -15.11 -25.91
C SER A 115 3.44 -14.21 -26.36
N LYS A 116 2.64 -14.68 -27.33
CA LYS A 116 1.43 -13.97 -27.75
C LYS A 116 0.41 -13.88 -26.60
N ALA A 117 0.36 -14.89 -25.74
CA ALA A 117 -0.55 -14.95 -24.60
C ALA A 117 -0.22 -13.86 -23.56
N GLU A 118 1.05 -13.76 -23.16
CA GLU A 118 1.51 -12.74 -22.20
C GLU A 118 1.28 -11.31 -22.72
N ARG A 119 1.42 -11.09 -24.03
CA ARG A 119 1.11 -9.78 -24.64
C ARG A 119 -0.38 -9.44 -24.61
N ILE A 120 -1.26 -10.44 -24.78
CA ILE A 120 -2.70 -10.25 -24.66
C ILE A 120 -3.07 -9.95 -23.20
N GLU A 121 -2.49 -10.70 -22.27
CA GLU A 121 -2.70 -10.52 -20.84
C GLU A 121 -2.24 -9.13 -20.37
N MET A 122 -1.04 -8.69 -20.75
CA MET A 122 -0.53 -7.36 -20.44
C MET A 122 -1.44 -6.27 -21.01
N ARG A 123 -1.92 -6.41 -22.25
CA ARG A 123 -2.87 -5.47 -22.87
C ARG A 123 -4.18 -5.38 -22.07
N ASP A 124 -4.70 -6.51 -21.63
CA ASP A 124 -5.96 -6.57 -20.90
C ASP A 124 -5.78 -5.98 -19.49
N TYR A 125 -4.66 -6.27 -18.81
CA TYR A 125 -4.28 -5.61 -17.56
C TYR A 125 -4.11 -4.10 -17.71
N SER A 126 -3.51 -3.59 -18.80
CA SER A 126 -3.36 -2.15 -19.02
C SER A 126 -4.72 -1.45 -19.14
N LYS A 127 -5.72 -2.10 -19.77
CA LYS A 127 -7.09 -1.58 -19.80
C LYS A 127 -7.73 -1.55 -18.43
N ASP A 128 -7.56 -2.61 -17.64
CA ASP A 128 -8.12 -2.68 -16.30
C ASP A 128 -7.44 -1.69 -15.35
N MET A 129 -6.13 -1.49 -15.49
CA MET A 129 -5.38 -0.47 -14.77
C MET A 129 -5.97 0.93 -15.03
N HIS A 130 -6.25 1.26 -16.29
CA HIS A 130 -6.88 2.54 -16.62
C HIS A 130 -8.25 2.70 -15.93
N LYS A 131 -9.12 1.69 -16.02
CA LYS A 131 -10.45 1.72 -15.37
C LYS A 131 -10.33 1.89 -13.86
N GLU A 132 -9.41 1.17 -13.23
CA GLU A 132 -9.20 1.19 -11.79
C GLU A 132 -8.59 2.51 -11.32
N LEU A 133 -7.71 3.15 -12.10
CA LEU A 133 -7.23 4.51 -11.83
C LEU A 133 -8.36 5.53 -11.88
N VAL A 134 -9.24 5.44 -12.89
CA VAL A 134 -10.42 6.30 -12.97
C VAL A 134 -11.32 6.08 -11.76
N ARG A 135 -11.57 4.82 -11.39
CA ARG A 135 -12.35 4.46 -10.20
C ARG A 135 -11.73 5.06 -8.94
N MET A 136 -10.42 4.90 -8.72
CA MET A 136 -9.72 5.46 -7.55
C MET A 136 -9.84 6.97 -7.46
N ARG A 137 -9.64 7.68 -8.57
CA ARG A 137 -9.70 9.15 -8.60
C ARG A 137 -11.08 9.70 -8.28
N VAL A 138 -12.13 8.96 -8.61
CA VAL A 138 -13.51 9.29 -8.25
C VAL A 138 -13.82 8.88 -6.81
N SER A 139 -13.43 7.67 -6.40
CA SER A 139 -13.80 7.09 -5.11
C SER A 139 -13.04 7.70 -3.93
N LEU A 140 -11.74 7.96 -4.05
CA LEU A 140 -10.92 8.45 -2.93
C LEU A 140 -11.41 9.77 -2.33
N PRO A 141 -11.76 10.81 -3.12
CA PRO A 141 -12.30 12.05 -2.57
C PRO A 141 -13.62 11.83 -1.83
N VAL A 142 -14.52 10.99 -2.37
CA VAL A 142 -15.81 10.65 -1.76
C VAL A 142 -15.61 9.90 -0.45
N LEU A 143 -14.74 8.88 -0.45
CA LEU A 143 -14.41 8.11 0.75
C LEU A 143 -13.82 9.01 1.84
N ASN A 144 -12.90 9.91 1.48
CA ASN A 144 -12.33 10.86 2.44
C ASN A 144 -13.40 11.78 3.05
N GLN A 145 -14.42 12.20 2.28
CA GLN A 145 -15.53 13.00 2.79
C GLN A 145 -16.41 12.19 3.75
N VAL A 146 -16.80 10.97 3.38
CA VAL A 146 -17.62 10.09 4.23
C VAL A 146 -16.91 9.74 5.53
N ILE A 147 -15.61 9.39 5.44
CA ILE A 147 -14.80 9.03 6.60
C ILE A 147 -14.73 10.21 7.59
N ARG A 148 -14.53 11.43 7.08
CA ARG A 148 -14.47 12.64 7.93
C ARG A 148 -15.80 13.04 8.53
N ALA A 149 -16.89 12.88 7.80
CA ALA A 149 -18.21 13.33 8.24
C ALA A 149 -18.75 12.46 9.38
N ASP A 150 -18.78 11.14 9.18
CA ASP A 150 -19.58 10.25 10.04
C ASP A 150 -18.75 9.15 10.69
N PHE A 151 -17.77 8.58 9.96
CA PHE A 151 -17.03 7.42 10.43
C PHE A 151 -16.13 7.73 11.64
N PHE A 152 -15.42 8.88 11.64
CA PHE A 152 -14.57 9.23 12.78
C PHE A 152 -15.38 9.43 14.07
N VAL A 153 -16.59 10.00 13.97
CA VAL A 153 -17.48 10.18 15.13
C VAL A 153 -17.94 8.83 15.67
N GLU A 154 -18.33 7.91 14.78
CA GLU A 154 -18.76 6.58 15.17
C GLU A 154 -17.62 5.74 15.76
N LEU A 155 -16.43 5.82 15.18
CA LEU A 155 -15.23 5.18 15.71
C LEU A 155 -14.88 5.70 17.12
N LEU A 156 -14.96 7.02 17.32
CA LEU A 156 -14.73 7.61 18.65
C LEU A 156 -15.77 7.15 19.67
N LYS A 157 -17.04 7.04 19.28
CA LYS A 157 -18.09 6.48 20.15
C LYS A 157 -17.81 5.02 20.51
N GLN A 158 -17.46 4.18 19.53
CA GLN A 158 -17.11 2.78 19.78
C GLN A 158 -15.90 2.63 20.70
N GLN A 159 -14.86 3.46 20.51
CA GLN A 159 -13.70 3.49 21.42
C GLN A 159 -14.09 3.94 22.83
N GLN A 160 -14.94 4.97 22.95
CA GLN A 160 -15.44 5.43 24.25
C GLN A 160 -16.31 4.37 24.94
N GLU A 161 -17.14 3.64 24.21
CA GLU A 161 -17.95 2.54 24.74
C GLU A 161 -17.10 1.34 25.14
N ALA A 162 -16.08 0.99 24.35
CA ALA A 162 -15.11 -0.03 24.71
C ALA A 162 -14.35 0.34 26.00
N MET A 163 -13.92 1.60 26.15
CA MET A 163 -13.30 2.07 27.40
C MET A 163 -14.26 2.06 28.60
N LYS A 164 -15.54 2.38 28.40
CA LYS A 164 -16.56 2.33 29.46
C LYS A 164 -16.86 0.90 29.91
N ASN A 165 -16.68 -0.08 29.03
CA ASN A 165 -16.91 -1.48 29.31
C ASN A 165 -15.63 -2.24 29.72
N MET A 166 -14.49 -1.57 29.83
CA MET A 166 -13.27 -2.16 30.39
C MET A 166 -13.33 -2.21 31.92
N ASP A 167 -12.86 -3.32 32.48
CA ASP A 167 -12.76 -3.54 33.92
C ASP A 167 -11.73 -2.56 34.52
N PRO A 168 -11.96 -1.99 35.73
CA PRO A 168 -11.03 -1.09 36.41
C PRO A 168 -9.56 -1.55 36.54
N GLU A 169 -9.26 -2.85 36.43
CA GLU A 169 -7.88 -3.34 36.37
C GLU A 169 -7.18 -3.06 35.03
N ASP A 170 -7.91 -3.15 33.92
CA ASP A 170 -7.35 -2.94 32.59
C ASP A 170 -7.14 -1.45 32.29
N LEU A 171 -8.00 -0.58 32.85
CA LEU A 171 -7.81 0.87 32.85
C LEU A 171 -6.51 1.29 33.55
N LYS A 172 -6.17 0.64 34.68
CA LYS A 172 -4.92 0.92 35.40
C LYS A 172 -3.68 0.48 34.61
N LYS A 173 -3.73 -0.68 33.96
CA LYS A 173 -2.64 -1.15 33.10
C LYS A 173 -2.43 -0.22 31.92
N MET A 174 -3.51 0.29 31.32
CA MET A 174 -3.43 1.26 30.23
C MET A 174 -2.85 2.59 30.71
N ASP A 175 -3.28 3.12 31.85
CA ASP A 175 -2.75 4.37 32.44
C ASP A 175 -1.26 4.27 32.81
N GLU A 176 -0.81 3.11 33.28
CA GLU A 176 0.61 2.85 33.56
C GLU A 176 1.46 2.82 32.28
N ILE A 177 0.90 2.35 31.17
CA ILE A 177 1.56 2.37 29.85
C ILE A 177 1.61 3.80 29.30
N PHE A 178 0.53 4.58 29.43
CA PHE A 178 0.49 5.97 28.95
C PHE A 178 1.37 6.93 29.76
N LYS A 179 1.56 6.69 31.07
CA LYS A 179 2.44 7.49 31.93
C LYS A 179 3.94 7.16 31.80
N LYS A 180 4.30 6.06 31.14
CA LYS A 180 5.69 5.65 30.90
C LYS A 180 6.31 6.19 29.60
N LYS A 181 5.59 7.03 28.86
CA LYS A 181 6.11 7.79 27.72
C LYS A 181 6.50 9.22 28.10
#